data_AF-A0A268NVS3-F1
#
_entry.id   AF-A0A268NVS3-F1
#
_cell.length_a   1.000
_cell.length_b   1.000
_cell.length_c   1.000
_cell.angle_alpha   90.00
_cell.angle_beta   90.00
_cell.angle_gamma   90.00
#
_symmetry.space_group_name_H-M   'P 1'
#
loop_
_entity.id
_entity.type
_entity.pdbx_description
1 polymer ?
#
loop_
_entity_poly.entity_id
_entity_poly.type
_entity_poly.pdbx_seq_one_letter_code
_entity_poly.pdbx_strand_id
1 'polypeptide(L)'
;MEKVKLYFIETRKGDLFTRDTFSLDEFSEGQFTYAHDAKEYELPEGYSVDYTQFGLKGIFDPRNMYCELFAEGQTPVLVSGYGIQYLKKSDPTE
;
A
#
# COMPACT_ATOMS: atom_id res chain seq x y z
N MET A 1 15.85 -5.68 -7.66
CA MET A 1 14.97 -5.10 -6.65
C MET A 1 13.55 -5.45 -7.03
N GLU A 2 12.76 -5.99 -6.11
CA GLU A 2 11.37 -6.37 -6.38
C GLU A 2 10.47 -5.13 -6.45
N LYS A 3 9.34 -5.28 -7.14
CA LYS A 3 8.35 -4.21 -7.32
C LYS A 3 6.97 -4.68 -6.91
N VAL A 4 6.14 -3.75 -6.46
CA VAL A 4 4.74 -4.00 -6.11
C VAL A 4 3.83 -2.98 -6.78
N LYS A 5 2.68 -3.44 -7.27
CA LYS A 5 1.61 -2.57 -7.79
C LYS A 5 0.68 -2.20 -6.65
N LEU A 6 0.47 -0.91 -6.45
CA LEU A 6 -0.44 -0.38 -5.43
C LEU A 6 -1.44 0.59 -6.04
N TYR A 7 -2.71 0.44 -5.65
CA TYR A 7 -3.80 1.35 -5.97
C TYR A 7 -3.93 2.38 -4.86
N PHE A 8 -3.90 3.67 -5.19
CA PHE A 8 -4.19 4.71 -4.21
C PHE A 8 -5.70 4.81 -4.03
N ILE A 9 -6.15 4.69 -2.79
CA ILE A 9 -7.56 4.78 -2.42
C ILE A 9 -7.74 6.11 -1.68
N GLU A 10 -8.33 7.08 -2.37
CA GLU A 10 -8.60 8.41 -1.83
C GLU A 10 -9.98 8.43 -1.20
N THR A 11 -10.07 8.90 0.03
CA THR A 11 -11.34 9.12 0.72
C THR A 11 -11.92 10.48 0.33
N ARG A 12 -13.23 10.55 0.09
CA ARG A 12 -13.92 11.82 -0.20
C ARG A 12 -13.75 12.83 0.93
N LYS A 13 -13.43 14.08 0.56
CA LYS A 13 -13.38 15.22 1.51
C LYS A 13 -14.66 15.30 2.36
N GLY A 14 -14.49 15.21 3.68
CA GLY A 14 -15.58 15.31 4.65
C GLY A 14 -15.90 14.02 5.40
N ASP A 15 -15.35 12.87 4.99
CA ASP A 15 -15.34 11.68 5.82
C ASP A 15 -14.23 11.80 6.88
N LEU A 16 -14.64 11.83 8.15
CA LEU A 16 -13.74 11.97 9.30
C LEU A 16 -13.19 10.62 9.79
N PHE A 17 -13.72 9.51 9.27
CA PHE A 17 -13.45 8.17 9.79
C PHE A 17 -12.51 7.38 8.87
N THR A 18 -12.66 7.56 7.56
CA THR A 18 -11.83 6.85 6.58
C THR A 18 -10.60 7.68 6.23
N ARG A 19 -9.43 7.05 6.20
CA ARG A 19 -8.17 7.67 5.78
C ARG A 19 -7.80 7.16 4.40
N ASP A 20 -7.11 8.00 3.64
CA ASP A 20 -6.46 7.57 2.41
C ASP A 20 -5.54 6.38 2.68
N THR A 21 -5.51 5.44 1.75
CA THR A 21 -4.72 4.23 1.90
C THR A 21 -4.25 3.69 0.55
N PHE A 22 -3.49 2.61 0.58
CA PHE A 22 -3.05 1.86 -0.60
C PHE A 22 -3.53 0.42 -0.51
N SER A 23 -3.91 -0.13 -1.67
CA SER A 23 -4.34 -1.53 -1.80
C SER A 23 -3.43 -2.29 -2.75
N LEU A 24 -3.16 -3.56 -2.43
CA LEU A 24 -2.48 -4.53 -3.32
C LEU A 24 -3.42 -5.08 -4.41
N ASP A 25 -4.72 -5.06 -4.13
CA ASP A 25 -5.76 -5.57 -5.00
C ASP A 25 -6.54 -4.41 -5.62
N GLU A 26 -7.04 -4.64 -6.82
CA GLU A 26 -7.89 -3.70 -7.52
C GLU A 26 -9.13 -3.42 -6.67
N PHE A 27 -9.37 -2.15 -6.38
CA PHE A 27 -10.45 -1.73 -5.50
C PHE A 27 -11.57 -1.15 -6.33
N SER A 28 -12.78 -1.70 -6.21
CA SER A 28 -13.95 -1.10 -6.84
C SER A 28 -14.34 0.17 -6.11
N GLU A 29 -14.58 1.26 -6.86
CA GLU A 29 -15.00 2.53 -6.28
C GLU A 29 -16.25 2.36 -5.40
N GLY A 30 -16.23 3.01 -4.24
CA GLY A 30 -17.33 3.01 -3.30
C GLY A 30 -18.05 4.36 -3.26
N GLN A 31 -19.09 4.45 -2.43
CA GLN A 31 -19.80 5.71 -2.19
C GLN A 31 -18.89 6.79 -1.56
N PHE A 32 -17.79 6.38 -0.91
CA PHE A 32 -16.91 7.25 -0.12
C PHE A 32 -15.43 7.22 -0.55
N THR A 33 -15.07 6.40 -1.54
CA THR A 33 -13.68 6.22 -1.96
C THR A 33 -13.53 6.29 -3.48
N TYR A 34 -12.45 6.90 -3.95
CA TYR A 34 -12.00 6.86 -5.34
C TYR A 34 -10.76 5.97 -5.42
N ALA A 35 -10.76 5.04 -6.36
CA ALA A 35 -9.59 4.20 -6.64
C ALA A 35 -8.86 4.78 -7.85
N HIS A 36 -7.58 5.09 -7.67
CA HIS A 36 -6.72 5.57 -8.74
C HIS A 36 -5.97 4.41 -9.40
N ASP A 37 -5.53 4.60 -10.64
CA ASP A 37 -4.74 3.61 -11.38
C ASP A 37 -3.54 3.12 -10.57
N ALA A 38 -3.27 1.82 -10.65
CA ALA A 38 -2.14 1.22 -9.95
C ALA A 38 -0.81 1.80 -10.45
N LYS A 39 0.05 2.14 -9.51
CA LYS A 39 1.44 2.55 -9.76
C LYS A 39 2.40 1.50 -9.21
N GLU A 40 3.56 1.37 -9.85
CA GLU A 40 4.63 0.49 -9.38
C GLU A 40 5.49 1.20 -8.34
N TYR A 41 5.78 0.48 -7.25
CA TYR A 41 6.63 0.93 -6.17
C TYR A 41 7.74 -0.09 -5.90
N GLU A 42 8.90 0.42 -5.52
CA GLU A 42 10.07 -0.38 -5.20
C GLU A 42 9.90 -1.00 -3.81
N LEU A 43 9.98 -2.33 -3.73
CA LEU A 43 10.05 -3.01 -2.44
C LEU A 43 11.47 -2.92 -1.88
N PRO A 44 11.64 -2.55 -0.60
CA PRO A 44 12.94 -2.59 0.05
C PRO A 44 13.49 -4.00 0.12
N GLU A 45 14.82 -4.12 0.24
CA GLU A 45 15.48 -5.41 0.33
C GLU A 45 14.95 -6.26 1.49
N GLY A 46 14.65 -7.53 1.21
CA GLY A 46 14.14 -8.50 2.18
C GLY A 46 12.63 -8.42 2.43
N TYR A 47 11.93 -7.40 1.92
CA TYR A 47 10.47 -7.39 1.93
C TYR A 47 9.93 -8.34 0.87
N SER A 48 8.73 -8.87 1.09
CA SER A 48 8.08 -9.80 0.16
C SER A 48 6.57 -9.57 0.10
N VAL A 49 5.94 -10.04 -0.97
CA VAL A 49 4.48 -10.09 -1.12
C VAL A 49 4.04 -11.54 -1.00
N ASP A 50 3.16 -11.84 -0.05
CA ASP A 50 2.65 -13.19 0.17
C ASP A 50 1.20 -13.14 0.71
N TYR A 51 0.63 -14.29 1.03
CA TYR A 51 -0.69 -14.43 1.62
C TYR A 51 -0.60 -14.68 3.12
N THR A 52 -1.45 -13.98 3.88
CA THR A 52 -1.71 -14.30 5.28
C THR A 52 -2.36 -15.68 5.41
N GLN A 53 -2.37 -16.24 6.62
CA GLN A 53 -3.07 -17.49 6.93
C GLN A 53 -4.57 -17.48 6.60
N PHE A 54 -5.17 -16.31 6.42
CA PHE A 54 -6.57 -16.12 6.06
C PHE A 54 -6.78 -15.94 4.55
N GLY A 55 -5.73 -16.07 3.74
CA GLY A 55 -5.79 -15.92 2.28
C GLY A 55 -5.80 -14.47 1.80
N LEU A 56 -5.53 -13.49 2.66
CA LEU A 56 -5.40 -12.09 2.27
C LEU A 56 -3.97 -11.80 1.81
N LYS A 57 -3.82 -11.20 0.63
CA LYS A 57 -2.53 -10.78 0.09
C LYS A 57 -1.98 -9.60 0.90
N GLY A 58 -0.71 -9.64 1.24
CA GLY A 58 -0.05 -8.65 2.10
C GLY A 58 1.43 -8.46 1.75
N ILE A 59 2.03 -7.40 2.31
CA ILE A 59 3.47 -7.19 2.27
C ILE A 59 4.04 -7.61 3.62
N PHE A 60 5.16 -8.30 3.62
CA PHE A 60 5.85 -8.77 4.82
C PHE A 60 7.26 -8.17 4.88
N ASP A 61 7.67 -7.75 6.08
CA ASP A 61 9.01 -7.26 6.33
C ASP A 61 10.06 -8.41 6.32
N PRO A 62 11.37 -8.12 6.39
CA PRO A 62 12.42 -9.15 6.38
C PRO A 62 12.37 -10.15 7.54
N ARG A 63 11.51 -9.91 8.54
CA ARG A 63 11.26 -10.80 9.68
C ARG A 63 9.94 -11.54 9.54
N ASN A 64 9.33 -11.52 8.35
CA ASN A 64 8.06 -12.15 8.03
C ASN A 64 6.87 -11.58 8.84
N MET A 65 6.94 -10.32 9.25
CA MET A 65 5.81 -9.64 9.88
C MET A 65 4.97 -8.92 8.84
N TYR A 66 3.65 -9.06 8.94
CA TYR A 66 2.72 -8.31 8.11
C TYR A 66 2.92 -6.79 8.27
N CYS A 67 3.00 -6.10 7.14
CA CYS A 67 3.05 -4.65 7.07
C CYS A 67 1.66 -4.09 6.76
N GLU A 68 1.20 -3.16 7.60
CA GLU A 68 0.08 -2.29 7.27
C GLU A 68 0.50 -1.28 6.19
N LEU A 69 -0.38 -1.05 5.21
CA LEU A 69 -0.21 -0.06 4.17
C LEU A 69 -0.99 1.21 4.53
N PHE A 70 -0.28 2.34 4.62
CA PHE A 70 -0.85 3.65 4.84
C PHE A 70 -0.48 4.61 3.72
N ALA A 71 -1.23 5.71 3.61
CA ALA A 71 -0.88 6.84 2.76
C ALA A 71 -0.41 8.04 3.60
N GLU A 72 0.78 8.56 3.30
CA GLU A 72 1.21 9.90 3.72
C GLU A 72 1.19 10.81 2.47
N GLY A 73 0.06 11.50 2.28
CA GLY A 73 -0.25 12.11 0.99
C GLY A 73 -0.37 11.04 -0.10
N GLN A 74 0.40 11.15 -1.18
CA GLN A 74 0.46 10.14 -2.25
C GLN A 74 1.64 9.16 -2.12
N THR A 75 2.26 9.11 -0.95
CA THR A 75 3.38 8.21 -0.67
C THR A 75 2.89 6.99 0.11
N PRO A 76 3.08 5.76 -0.39
CA PRO A 76 2.77 4.57 0.37
C PRO A 76 3.80 4.36 1.47
N VAL A 77 3.32 3.99 2.65
CA VAL A 77 4.11 3.73 3.83
C VAL A 77 3.78 2.33 4.35
N LEU A 78 4.81 1.50 4.53
CA LEU A 78 4.73 0.21 5.19
C LEU A 78 5.02 0.39 6.68
N VAL A 79 4.13 -0.11 7.53
CA VAL A 79 4.29 -0.07 8.98
C VAL A 79 4.22 -1.50 9.52
N SER A 80 5.29 -1.92 10.21
CA SER A 80 5.30 -3.18 10.97
C SER A 80 5.65 -2.91 12.42
N GLY A 81 5.62 -3.94 13.27
CA GLY A 81 6.07 -3.84 14.66
C GLY A 81 7.56 -3.47 14.83
N TYR A 82 8.34 -3.44 13.75
CA TYR A 82 9.78 -3.18 13.77
C TYR A 82 10.20 -1.87 13.10
N GLY A 83 9.29 -1.19 12.40
CA GLY A 83 9.64 0.08 11.77
C GLY A 83 8.62 0.59 10.76
N ILE A 84 8.98 1.72 10.18
CA ILE A 84 8.21 2.44 9.17
C ILE A 84 9.11 2.56 7.94
N GLN A 85 8.57 2.23 6.77
CA GLN A 85 9.31 2.29 5.51
C GLN A 85 8.48 2.96 4.42
N TYR A 86 9.05 4.02 3.86
CA TYR A 86 8.47 4.75 2.73
C TYR A 86 8.82 4.05 1.42
N LEU A 87 7.82 3.81 0.58
CA LEU A 87 8.02 3.22 -0.73
C LEU A 87 8.30 4.30 -1.78
N LYS A 88 9.25 4.01 -2.66
CA LYS A 88 9.60 4.87 -3.79
C LYS A 88 8.84 4.41 -5.03
N LYS A 89 8.31 5.36 -5.82
CA LYS A 89 7.75 5.04 -7.14
C LYS A 89 8.85 4.44 -8.00
N SER A 90 8.56 3.33 -8.67
CA SER A 90 9.50 2.65 -9.58
C SER A 90 9.64 3.34 -10.93
N ASP A 91 8.64 4.13 -11.33
CA ASP A 91 8.69 4.95 -12.55
C ASP A 91 8.65 6.44 -12.19
N PRO A 92 9.57 7.26 -12.72
CA PRO A 92 9.63 8.70 -12.46
C PRO A 92 8.73 9.55 -13.37
N THR A 93 7.62 9.03 -13.89
CA THR A 93 6.71 9.77 -14.80
C THR A 93 5.32 9.88 -14.15
N GLU A 94 4.65 11.02 -14.03
CA GLU A 94 4.88 12.45 -14.34
C GLU A 94 4.66 13.31 -13.07
#